data_AF-A0A1W1I0G9-F1
#
_entry.id   AF-A0A1W1I0G9-F1
#
_cell.length_a   1.000
_cell.length_b   1.000
_cell.length_c   1.000
_cell.angle_alpha   90.00
_cell.angle_beta   90.00
_cell.angle_gamma   90.00
#
_symmetry.space_group_name_H-M   'P 1'
#
loop_
_entity.id
_entity.type
_entity.pdbx_description
1 polymer ?
#
loop_
_entity_poly.entity_id
_entity_poly.type
_entity_poly.pdbx_seq_one_letter_code
_entity_poly.pdbx_strand_id
1 'polypeptide(L)'
;MTSRTARKTILVLIHGFISDHRCWDSLRHLLETDARIAERFDIECFDYPTSLLGKGSEHAHPSLRQVAGQLNEFLAQPRFAGHPLVLVGHSQGGLVIQAYFVLLLEAHHARQLSRIRQAIFIATPNLGSVFLDRTRRLTDHVLKVLGGSFLHPQERLLRALQPEIMEIQKLLLGNIVAAVSHSDQACPIPLQCFYGSADRIVLDVSAQSFFAPDVCMPLPAGHMDIIRPQDTEDERYAKLTDAILHPIGHVNVVEVERYDTTLRVEPYDGTKGVEVSYGSSRRSVFTDNRAVLSRRMAISRKNRCRNSCDMSYLTNAEGFIKPIPAEMLERLERKDLTRYESQGREFNFVFAPSPGETYDVTLEILRGFEAGDRRVHFHLGASCYHQVLTYRLDLTAYVRAGYRMTGRPRLYFEEGETHRCDEIWASQPLEATTSDDHGLWYWELHDVRHGAIGLAWDLAPDATTAEETSSATAEYHP
;
A
#
# COMPACT_ATOMS: atom_id res chain seq x y z
N MET A 1 -6.02 6.44 23.77
CA MET A 1 -6.73 6.44 22.47
C MET A 1 -6.48 7.83 21.92
N THR A 2 -5.50 8.01 21.03
CA THR A 2 -5.48 7.43 19.69
C THR A 2 -4.09 6.95 19.22
N SER A 3 -3.91 5.63 19.18
CA SER A 3 -3.44 4.99 17.94
C SER A 3 -4.28 5.56 16.79
N ARG A 4 -3.69 5.89 15.64
CA ARG A 4 -4.45 6.22 14.44
C ARG A 4 -5.26 4.96 14.11
N THR A 5 -6.46 4.82 14.69
CA THR A 5 -7.39 3.76 14.33
C THR A 5 -7.60 3.94 12.84
N ALA A 6 -7.02 3.04 12.07
CA ALA A 6 -7.07 3.08 10.63
C ALA A 6 -8.54 3.23 10.26
N ARG A 7 -8.85 4.32 9.54
CA ARG A 7 -10.21 4.49 9.04
C ARG A 7 -10.51 3.31 8.14
N LYS A 8 -11.70 2.73 8.28
CA LYS A 8 -12.12 1.63 7.42
C LYS A 8 -11.99 2.05 5.97
N THR A 9 -11.57 1.10 5.14
CA THR A 9 -11.55 1.30 3.69
C THR A 9 -12.98 1.35 3.19
N ILE A 10 -13.31 2.23 2.25
CA ILE A 10 -14.65 2.25 1.66
C ILE A 10 -14.64 1.43 0.38
N LEU A 11 -15.46 0.39 0.34
CA LEU A 11 -15.74 -0.42 -0.83
C LEU A 11 -16.88 0.22 -1.62
N VAL A 12 -16.59 0.75 -2.81
CA VAL A 12 -17.59 1.41 -3.66
C VAL A 12 -17.99 0.47 -4.79
N LEU A 13 -19.26 0.09 -4.84
CA LEU A 13 -19.86 -0.78 -5.83
C LEU A 13 -20.53 0.05 -6.94
N ILE A 14 -20.12 -0.16 -8.20
CA ILE A 14 -20.59 0.59 -9.36
C ILE A 14 -21.32 -0.35 -10.33
N HIS A 15 -22.62 -0.13 -10.51
CA HIS A 15 -23.48 -1.01 -11.30
C HIS A 15 -23.28 -0.87 -12.82
N GLY A 16 -23.78 -1.86 -13.56
CA GLY A 16 -23.76 -1.92 -15.03
C GLY A 16 -24.94 -1.21 -15.72
N PHE A 17 -25.03 -1.42 -17.04
CA PHE A 17 -26.07 -0.87 -17.90
C PHE A 17 -27.46 -1.46 -17.58
N ILE A 18 -28.52 -0.64 -17.65
CA ILE A 18 -29.91 -1.01 -17.35
C ILE A 18 -30.03 -1.70 -15.97
N SER A 19 -29.33 -1.15 -15.00
CA SER A 19 -29.33 -1.63 -13.63
C SER A 19 -29.30 -0.45 -12.67
N ASP A 20 -29.47 -0.74 -11.40
CA ASP A 20 -29.21 0.15 -10.27
C ASP A 20 -28.41 -0.61 -9.20
N HIS A 21 -28.14 0.03 -8.06
CA HIS A 21 -27.43 -0.59 -6.94
C HIS A 21 -27.99 -1.93 -6.48
N ARG A 22 -29.27 -2.24 -6.71
CA ARG A 22 -29.91 -3.47 -6.23
C ARG A 22 -29.35 -4.72 -6.90
N CYS A 23 -28.65 -4.60 -8.03
CA CYS A 23 -27.94 -5.74 -8.59
C CYS A 23 -26.88 -6.33 -7.64
N TRP A 24 -26.40 -5.53 -6.70
CA TRP A 24 -25.41 -5.92 -5.71
C TRP A 24 -26.01 -6.55 -4.45
N ASP A 25 -27.33 -6.53 -4.24
CA ASP A 25 -27.96 -6.90 -2.96
C ASP A 25 -27.48 -8.25 -2.41
N SER A 26 -27.38 -9.28 -3.25
CA SER A 26 -26.90 -10.60 -2.83
C SER A 26 -25.45 -10.57 -2.34
N LEU A 27 -24.53 -10.00 -3.13
CA LEU A 27 -23.12 -9.90 -2.75
C LEU A 27 -22.94 -8.98 -1.54
N ARG A 28 -23.60 -7.82 -1.55
CA ARG A 28 -23.55 -6.83 -0.48
C ARG A 28 -24.00 -7.42 0.84
N HIS A 29 -25.13 -8.13 0.86
CA HIS A 29 -25.63 -8.78 2.07
C HIS A 29 -24.59 -9.74 2.66
N LEU A 30 -23.99 -10.60 1.82
CA LEU A 30 -22.95 -11.53 2.27
C LEU A 30 -21.72 -10.79 2.82
N LEU A 31 -21.25 -9.75 2.12
CA LEU A 31 -20.12 -8.93 2.56
C LEU A 31 -20.39 -8.21 3.89
N GLU A 32 -21.60 -7.67 4.09
CA GLU A 32 -22.00 -7.01 5.34
C GLU A 32 -22.11 -7.99 6.52
N THR A 33 -22.44 -9.26 6.26
CA THR A 33 -22.53 -10.30 7.29
C THR A 33 -21.20 -11.02 7.58
N ASP A 34 -20.21 -10.89 6.71
CA ASP A 34 -18.88 -11.47 6.90
C ASP A 34 -18.03 -10.57 7.79
N ALA A 35 -17.75 -11.04 9.01
CA ALA A 35 -16.98 -10.29 10.01
C ALA A 35 -15.63 -9.79 9.46
N ARG A 36 -14.97 -10.58 8.60
CA ARG A 36 -13.66 -10.21 8.02
C ARG A 36 -13.75 -8.96 7.14
N ILE A 37 -14.90 -8.75 6.50
CA ILE A 37 -15.18 -7.59 5.66
C ILE A 37 -15.76 -6.47 6.50
N ALA A 38 -16.80 -6.73 7.29
CA ALA A 38 -17.51 -5.71 8.08
C ALA A 38 -16.60 -4.98 9.08
N GLU A 39 -15.56 -5.64 9.60
CA GLU A 39 -14.56 -5.01 10.48
C GLU A 39 -13.62 -4.05 9.75
N ARG A 40 -13.37 -4.25 8.45
CA ARG A 40 -12.35 -3.54 7.67
C ARG A 40 -12.94 -2.54 6.66
N PHE A 41 -14.18 -2.76 6.22
CA PHE A 41 -14.78 -2.02 5.13
C PHE A 41 -16.13 -1.41 5.52
N ASP A 42 -16.36 -0.20 5.02
CA ASP A 42 -17.72 0.35 4.84
C ASP A 42 -18.11 0.18 3.37
N ILE A 43 -19.37 -0.18 3.09
CA ILE A 43 -19.82 -0.50 1.72
C ILE A 43 -20.76 0.59 1.22
N GLU A 44 -20.44 1.16 0.06
CA GLU A 44 -21.20 2.21 -0.59
C GLU A 44 -21.55 1.80 -2.02
N CYS A 45 -22.71 2.23 -2.50
CA CYS A 45 -23.12 2.03 -3.89
C CYS A 45 -23.16 3.38 -4.61
N PHE A 46 -22.66 3.40 -5.84
CA PHE A 46 -22.80 4.56 -6.73
C PHE A 46 -23.87 4.27 -7.78
N ASP A 47 -24.92 5.08 -7.77
CA ASP A 47 -26.01 5.03 -8.74
C ASP A 47 -25.84 6.10 -9.81
N TYR A 48 -26.12 5.73 -11.06
CA TYR A 48 -26.18 6.67 -12.18
C TYR A 48 -27.26 6.25 -13.20
N PRO A 49 -27.82 7.19 -13.98
CA PRO A 49 -28.90 6.87 -14.92
C PRO A 49 -28.45 5.92 -16.04
N THR A 50 -29.07 4.73 -16.14
CA THR A 50 -28.77 3.72 -17.19
C THR A 50 -30.00 3.18 -17.93
N SER A 51 -31.18 3.78 -17.77
CA SER A 51 -32.46 3.25 -18.30
C SER A 51 -32.64 3.42 -19.82
N LEU A 52 -33.02 2.36 -20.55
CA LEU A 52 -33.36 2.39 -21.99
C LEU A 52 -34.63 3.18 -22.36
N LEU A 53 -35.51 3.43 -21.39
CA LEU A 53 -36.84 4.00 -21.60
C LEU A 53 -36.83 5.51 -21.32
N GLY A 54 -36.10 6.27 -22.14
CA GLY A 54 -36.34 7.71 -22.27
C GLY A 54 -37.68 7.94 -22.97
N LYS A 55 -38.80 7.83 -22.26
CA LYS A 55 -40.11 8.28 -22.78
C LYS A 55 -40.15 9.81 -22.71
N GLY A 56 -39.73 10.45 -23.80
CA GLY A 56 -39.99 11.86 -24.09
C GLY A 56 -38.79 12.79 -23.89
N SER A 57 -38.42 13.48 -24.97
CA SER A 57 -37.76 14.79 -25.04
C SER A 57 -36.42 14.99 -24.28
N GLU A 58 -35.34 15.20 -25.05
CA GLU A 58 -34.08 15.88 -24.65
C GLU A 58 -33.09 15.21 -23.68
N HIS A 59 -33.37 14.05 -23.07
CA HIS A 59 -32.38 13.37 -22.22
C HIS A 59 -31.59 12.29 -22.98
N ALA A 60 -30.50 12.70 -23.63
CA ALA A 60 -29.47 11.78 -24.13
C ALA A 60 -28.95 10.93 -22.96
N HIS A 61 -28.76 9.62 -23.19
CA HIS A 61 -28.02 8.77 -22.26
C HIS A 61 -26.69 9.43 -21.91
N PRO A 62 -26.32 9.54 -20.61
CA PRO A 62 -25.10 10.23 -20.24
C PRO A 62 -23.89 9.51 -20.86
N SER A 63 -22.97 10.29 -21.42
CA SER A 63 -21.71 9.75 -21.92
C SER A 63 -20.89 9.16 -20.78
N LEU A 64 -19.93 8.29 -21.10
CA LEU A 64 -19.07 7.69 -20.09
C LEU A 64 -18.31 8.75 -19.28
N ARG A 65 -17.82 9.81 -19.94
CA ARG A 65 -17.22 10.98 -19.30
C ARG A 65 -18.18 11.72 -18.35
N GLN A 66 -19.46 11.88 -18.70
CA GLN A 66 -20.44 12.51 -17.81
C GLN A 66 -20.66 11.69 -16.54
N VAL A 67 -20.79 10.37 -16.68
CA VAL A 67 -20.92 9.48 -15.51
C VAL A 67 -19.64 9.46 -14.67
N ALA A 68 -18.46 9.50 -15.30
CA ALA A 68 -17.18 9.62 -14.59
C ALA A 68 -17.08 10.93 -13.77
N GLY A 69 -17.61 12.04 -14.30
CA GLY A 69 -17.74 13.29 -13.55
C GLY A 69 -18.64 13.17 -12.32
N GLN A 70 -19.79 12.49 -12.47
CA GLN A 70 -20.68 12.19 -11.34
C GLN A 70 -20.02 11.29 -10.29
N LEU A 71 -19.23 10.30 -10.72
CA LEU A 71 -18.46 9.46 -9.80
C LEU A 71 -17.40 10.29 -9.06
N ASN A 72 -16.72 11.21 -9.74
CA ASN A 72 -15.78 12.12 -9.10
C ASN A 72 -16.46 12.99 -8.02
N GLU A 73 -17.62 13.60 -8.33
CA GLU A 73 -18.40 14.37 -7.37
C GLU A 73 -18.87 13.52 -6.18
N PHE A 74 -19.31 12.30 -6.44
CA PHE A 74 -19.69 11.34 -5.40
C PHE A 74 -18.51 11.04 -4.46
N LEU A 75 -17.35 10.70 -5.00
CA LEU A 75 -16.15 10.39 -4.22
C LEU A 75 -15.49 11.62 -3.57
N ALA A 76 -15.87 12.83 -3.96
CA ALA A 76 -15.43 14.08 -3.33
C ALA A 76 -16.24 14.45 -2.08
N GLN A 77 -17.33 13.74 -1.77
CA GLN A 77 -18.14 14.01 -0.59
C GLN A 77 -17.33 13.81 0.71
N PRO A 78 -17.60 14.61 1.77
CA PRO A 78 -16.82 14.56 3.02
C PRO A 78 -16.71 13.18 3.67
N ARG A 79 -17.71 12.31 3.50
CA ARG A 79 -17.69 10.94 4.02
C ARG A 79 -16.57 10.06 3.44
N PHE A 80 -16.04 10.38 2.26
CA PHE A 80 -14.91 9.67 1.65
C PHE A 80 -13.56 10.32 1.97
N ALA A 81 -13.54 11.50 2.60
CA ALA A 81 -12.31 12.25 2.84
C ALA A 81 -11.41 11.49 3.83
N GLY A 82 -10.17 11.20 3.43
CA GLY A 82 -9.19 10.49 4.25
C GLY A 82 -9.43 8.98 4.40
N HIS A 83 -10.42 8.40 3.70
CA HIS A 83 -10.60 6.96 3.65
C HIS A 83 -9.89 6.36 2.43
N PRO A 84 -9.16 5.24 2.58
CA PRO A 84 -8.77 4.42 1.44
C PRO A 84 -10.02 3.90 0.70
N LEU A 85 -9.91 3.67 -0.60
CA LEU A 85 -11.02 3.24 -1.44
C LEU A 85 -10.69 1.94 -2.18
N VAL A 86 -11.65 1.04 -2.29
CA VAL A 86 -11.64 -0.06 -3.28
C VAL A 86 -12.83 0.15 -4.20
N LEU A 87 -12.58 0.22 -5.51
CA LEU A 87 -13.63 0.41 -6.49
C LEU A 87 -13.96 -0.92 -7.18
N VAL A 88 -15.23 -1.31 -7.21
CA VAL A 88 -15.68 -2.54 -7.86
C VAL A 88 -16.73 -2.20 -8.90
N GLY A 89 -16.40 -2.42 -10.17
CA GLY A 89 -17.30 -2.15 -11.29
C GLY A 89 -17.80 -3.44 -11.92
N HIS A 90 -19.12 -3.56 -12.06
CA HIS A 90 -19.73 -4.64 -12.87
C HIS A 90 -20.08 -4.12 -14.25
N SER A 91 -19.74 -4.88 -15.30
CA SER A 91 -20.16 -4.59 -16.67
C SER A 91 -19.75 -3.15 -17.07
N GLN A 92 -20.70 -2.29 -17.49
CA GLN A 92 -20.41 -0.89 -17.79
C GLN A 92 -19.83 -0.09 -16.59
N GLY A 93 -20.13 -0.48 -15.36
CA GLY A 93 -19.59 0.18 -14.17
C GLY A 93 -18.05 0.12 -14.10
N GLY A 94 -17.44 -0.92 -14.65
CA GLY A 94 -16.00 -0.99 -14.78
C GLY A 94 -15.43 0.04 -15.76
N LEU A 95 -16.15 0.34 -16.86
CA LEU A 95 -15.76 1.39 -17.79
C LEU A 95 -15.90 2.78 -17.15
N VAL A 96 -16.88 2.98 -16.26
CA VAL A 96 -17.04 4.24 -15.51
C VAL A 96 -15.82 4.50 -14.62
N ILE A 97 -15.33 3.49 -13.92
CA ILE A 97 -14.10 3.59 -13.11
C ILE A 97 -12.91 4.00 -13.98
N GLN A 98 -12.76 3.37 -15.15
CA GLN A 98 -11.67 3.67 -16.08
C GLN A 98 -11.73 5.10 -16.61
N ALA A 99 -12.93 5.57 -16.98
CA ALA A 99 -13.13 6.94 -17.42
C ALA A 99 -12.91 7.96 -16.29
N TYR A 100 -13.24 7.61 -15.04
CA TYR A 100 -12.94 8.43 -13.87
C TYR A 100 -11.42 8.58 -13.65
N PHE A 101 -10.65 7.51 -13.82
CA PHE A 101 -9.18 7.60 -13.76
C PHE A 101 -8.64 8.53 -14.84
N VAL A 102 -9.11 8.36 -16.08
CA VAL A 102 -8.73 9.20 -17.22
C VAL A 102 -9.10 10.66 -16.99
N LEU A 103 -10.28 10.94 -16.44
CA LEU A 103 -10.72 12.30 -16.10
C LEU A 103 -9.73 12.99 -15.17
N LEU A 104 -9.23 12.29 -14.14
CA LEU A 104 -8.23 12.86 -13.22
C LEU A 104 -6.83 12.94 -13.84
N LEU A 105 -6.45 11.99 -14.70
CA LEU A 105 -5.19 12.02 -15.44
C LEU A 105 -5.11 13.21 -16.40
N GLU A 106 -6.15 13.42 -17.20
CA GLU A 106 -6.27 14.54 -18.15
C GLU A 106 -6.26 15.89 -17.42
N ALA A 107 -6.82 15.95 -16.20
CA ALA A 107 -6.83 17.15 -15.37
C ALA A 107 -5.55 17.38 -14.54
N HIS A 108 -4.52 16.54 -14.70
CA HIS A 108 -3.31 16.55 -13.86
C HIS A 108 -3.59 16.48 -12.36
N HIS A 109 -4.58 15.67 -11.98
CA HIS A 109 -5.01 15.43 -10.61
C HIS A 109 -4.84 13.96 -10.21
N ALA A 110 -3.94 13.22 -10.86
CA ALA A 110 -3.75 11.79 -10.62
C ALA A 110 -3.35 11.46 -9.17
N ARG A 111 -2.75 12.41 -8.44
CA ARG A 111 -2.45 12.26 -7.01
C ARG A 111 -3.70 11.99 -6.16
N GLN A 112 -4.88 12.45 -6.57
CA GLN A 112 -6.14 12.15 -5.90
C GLN A 112 -6.52 10.66 -5.97
N LEU A 113 -5.94 9.92 -6.91
CA LEU A 113 -6.12 8.48 -7.05
C LEU A 113 -5.30 7.68 -6.02
N SER A 114 -4.35 8.28 -5.30
CA SER A 114 -3.47 7.57 -4.35
C SER A 114 -4.25 6.88 -3.20
N ARG A 115 -5.43 7.40 -2.86
CA ARG A 115 -6.33 6.76 -1.89
C ARG A 115 -6.96 5.47 -2.39
N ILE A 116 -6.92 5.19 -3.70
CA ILE A 116 -7.50 3.98 -4.29
C ILE A 116 -6.51 2.83 -4.10
N ARG A 117 -6.91 1.87 -3.27
CA ARG A 117 -6.12 0.68 -2.96
C ARG A 117 -6.08 -0.31 -4.13
N GLN A 118 -7.21 -0.43 -4.83
CA GLN A 118 -7.38 -1.29 -6.00
C GLN A 118 -8.66 -0.93 -6.75
N ALA A 119 -8.70 -1.27 -8.04
CA ALA A 119 -9.94 -1.42 -8.80
C ALA A 119 -10.16 -2.87 -9.24
N ILE A 120 -11.39 -3.36 -9.08
CA ILE A 120 -11.84 -4.69 -9.48
C ILE A 120 -12.89 -4.55 -10.58
N PHE A 121 -12.68 -5.24 -11.68
CA PHE A 121 -13.54 -5.22 -12.86
C PHE A 121 -14.22 -6.58 -13.00
N ILE A 122 -15.55 -6.62 -12.94
CA ILE A 122 -16.32 -7.87 -13.01
C ILE A 122 -17.16 -7.86 -14.29
N ALA A 123 -16.87 -8.78 -15.22
CA ALA A 123 -17.55 -8.87 -16.51
C ALA A 123 -17.55 -7.54 -17.30
N THR A 124 -16.51 -6.72 -17.13
CA THR A 124 -16.38 -5.41 -17.78
C THR A 124 -15.93 -5.58 -19.24
N PRO A 125 -16.59 -4.98 -20.23
CA PRO A 125 -16.19 -5.07 -21.63
C PRO A 125 -15.02 -4.13 -21.93
N ASN A 126 -13.83 -4.48 -21.46
CA ASN A 126 -12.66 -3.62 -21.49
C ASN A 126 -12.23 -3.27 -22.92
N LEU A 127 -12.31 -4.19 -23.90
CA LEU A 127 -12.09 -3.88 -25.33
C LEU A 127 -13.32 -3.27 -26.05
N GLY A 128 -14.39 -2.95 -25.33
CA GLY A 128 -15.68 -2.65 -25.93
C GLY A 128 -16.31 -3.89 -26.60
N SER A 129 -17.12 -3.68 -27.63
CA SER A 129 -17.79 -4.77 -28.35
C SER A 129 -16.82 -5.48 -29.31
N VAL A 130 -15.93 -6.33 -28.80
CA VAL A 130 -15.25 -7.34 -29.62
C VAL A 130 -16.20 -8.51 -29.86
N PHE A 131 -17.38 -8.20 -30.43
CA PHE A 131 -18.19 -9.22 -31.09
C PHE A 131 -17.51 -9.45 -32.43
N LEU A 132 -16.67 -10.50 -32.49
CA LEU A 132 -15.91 -10.93 -33.66
C LEU A 132 -16.66 -10.70 -34.98
N ASP A 133 -16.12 -9.82 -35.81
CA ASP A 133 -16.58 -9.47 -37.16
C ASP A 133 -16.65 -10.67 -38.15
N ARG A 134 -16.18 -11.86 -37.75
CA ARG A 134 -16.04 -13.02 -38.65
C ARG A 134 -17.10 -14.11 -38.50
N THR A 135 -17.73 -14.27 -37.34
CA THR A 135 -18.83 -15.26 -37.20
C THR A 135 -20.18 -14.68 -37.61
N ARG A 136 -20.27 -13.35 -37.76
CA ARG A 136 -21.52 -12.62 -37.91
C ARG A 136 -22.09 -12.55 -39.32
N ARG A 137 -21.29 -12.66 -40.39
CA ARG A 137 -21.86 -12.66 -41.75
C ARG A 137 -22.75 -13.86 -42.02
N LEU A 138 -22.50 -14.99 -41.35
CA LEU A 138 -23.31 -16.20 -41.54
C LEU A 138 -24.53 -16.21 -40.62
N THR A 139 -24.37 -15.83 -39.35
CA THR A 139 -25.48 -15.84 -38.37
C THR A 139 -26.45 -14.67 -38.54
N ASP A 140 -26.00 -13.45 -38.87
CA ASP A 140 -26.90 -12.33 -39.19
C ASP A 140 -27.72 -12.61 -40.46
N HIS A 141 -27.18 -13.39 -41.42
CA HIS A 141 -27.93 -13.72 -42.63
C HIS A 141 -29.01 -14.76 -42.35
N VAL A 142 -28.72 -15.76 -41.52
CA VAL A 142 -29.70 -16.79 -41.10
C VAL A 142 -30.77 -16.23 -40.16
N LEU A 143 -30.41 -15.35 -39.22
CA LEU A 143 -31.38 -14.69 -38.31
C LEU A 143 -32.24 -13.63 -39.00
N LYS A 144 -31.72 -12.92 -40.02
CA LYS A 144 -32.53 -12.02 -40.87
C LYS A 144 -33.59 -12.77 -41.69
N VAL A 145 -33.29 -13.98 -42.15
CA VAL A 145 -34.24 -14.82 -42.90
C VAL A 145 -35.36 -15.35 -42.00
N LEU A 146 -35.13 -15.43 -40.68
CA LEU A 146 -36.11 -15.90 -39.68
C LEU A 146 -36.76 -14.78 -38.85
N GLY A 147 -36.62 -13.51 -39.26
CA GLY A 147 -37.38 -12.38 -38.68
C GLY A 147 -36.90 -11.86 -37.32
N GLY A 148 -35.70 -12.24 -36.84
CA GLY A 148 -35.17 -11.79 -35.56
C GLY A 148 -33.93 -10.90 -35.70
N SER A 149 -34.09 -9.58 -35.62
CA SER A 149 -32.97 -8.64 -35.40
C SER A 149 -32.99 -8.14 -33.96
N PHE A 150 -32.38 -8.87 -33.03
CA PHE A 150 -32.18 -8.40 -31.65
C PHE A 150 -30.69 -8.30 -31.37
N LEU A 151 -30.07 -7.18 -31.80
CA LEU A 151 -28.80 -6.77 -31.22
C LEU A 151 -29.05 -6.33 -29.79
N HIS A 152 -28.32 -6.91 -28.83
CA HIS A 152 -28.46 -6.54 -27.43
C HIS A 152 -28.19 -5.02 -27.30
N PRO A 153 -29.06 -4.23 -26.64
CA PRO A 153 -28.92 -2.77 -26.59
C PRO A 153 -27.55 -2.30 -26.07
N GLN A 154 -26.96 -3.06 -25.14
CA GLN A 154 -25.60 -2.83 -24.65
C GLN A 154 -24.53 -2.98 -25.74
N GLU A 155 -24.65 -3.95 -26.65
CA GLU A 155 -23.69 -4.15 -27.74
C GLU A 155 -23.68 -2.95 -28.69
N ARG A 156 -24.87 -2.39 -28.98
CA ARG A 156 -24.99 -1.17 -29.81
C ARG A 156 -24.33 0.04 -29.16
N LEU A 157 -24.50 0.20 -27.85
CA LEU A 157 -23.87 1.27 -27.08
C LEU A 157 -22.34 1.11 -27.05
N LEU A 158 -21.84 -0.11 -26.78
CA LEU A 158 -20.40 -0.39 -26.74
C LEU A 158 -19.70 -0.17 -28.08
N ARG A 159 -20.37 -0.42 -29.21
CA ARG A 159 -19.85 -0.07 -30.54
C ARG A 159 -19.64 1.44 -30.70
N ALA A 160 -20.61 2.23 -30.24
CA ALA A 160 -20.51 3.68 -30.31
C ALA A 160 -19.38 4.23 -29.41
N LEU A 161 -19.09 3.54 -28.31
CA LEU A 161 -18.05 3.91 -27.35
C LEU A 161 -16.64 3.42 -27.72
N GLN A 162 -16.49 2.62 -28.78
CA GLN A 162 -15.21 1.95 -29.08
C GLN A 162 -14.00 2.90 -29.23
N PRO A 163 -14.08 4.05 -29.92
CA PRO A 163 -12.96 4.99 -30.00
C PRO A 163 -12.59 5.59 -28.64
N GLU A 164 -13.59 5.89 -27.81
CA GLU A 164 -13.39 6.43 -26.46
C GLU A 164 -12.72 5.39 -25.54
N ILE A 165 -13.14 4.12 -25.64
CA ILE A 165 -12.54 3.02 -24.89
C ILE A 165 -11.06 2.84 -25.23
N MET A 166 -10.67 2.92 -26.51
CA MET A 166 -9.27 2.78 -26.91
C MET A 166 -8.36 3.89 -26.34
N GLU A 167 -8.82 5.14 -26.34
CA GLU A 167 -8.06 6.25 -25.73
C GLU A 167 -7.95 6.10 -24.20
N ILE A 168 -9.05 5.69 -23.54
CA ILE A 168 -9.04 5.35 -22.11
C ILE A 168 -7.96 4.30 -21.81
N GLN A 169 -7.93 3.20 -22.56
CA GLN A 169 -6.94 2.14 -22.35
C GLN A 169 -5.51 2.62 -22.50
N LYS A 170 -5.23 3.41 -23.54
CA LYS A 170 -3.90 3.98 -23.78
C LYS A 170 -3.42 4.79 -22.58
N LEU A 171 -4.27 5.65 -22.03
CA LEU A 171 -3.94 6.47 -20.86
C LEU A 171 -3.76 5.63 -19.60
N LEU A 172 -4.59 4.61 -19.39
CA LEU A 172 -4.45 3.70 -18.26
C LEU A 172 -3.15 2.89 -18.32
N LEU A 173 -2.79 2.37 -19.50
CA LEU A 173 -1.56 1.61 -19.67
C LEU A 173 -0.33 2.46 -19.33
N GLY A 174 -0.28 3.70 -19.82
CA GLY A 174 0.86 4.59 -19.59
C GLY A 174 0.95 5.12 -18.16
N ASN A 175 -0.18 5.50 -17.56
CA ASN A 175 -0.18 6.33 -16.35
C ASN A 175 -0.75 5.66 -15.10
N ILE A 176 -1.31 4.45 -15.23
CA ILE A 176 -1.74 3.63 -14.10
C ILE A 176 -0.92 2.34 -14.06
N VAL A 177 -0.98 1.52 -15.11
CA VAL A 177 -0.34 0.20 -15.15
C VAL A 177 1.18 0.30 -15.18
N ALA A 178 1.74 1.21 -15.97
CA ALA A 178 3.18 1.44 -16.06
C ALA A 178 3.70 2.46 -15.03
N ALA A 179 2.84 3.04 -14.19
CA ALA A 179 3.25 4.06 -13.24
C ALA A 179 4.21 3.51 -12.18
N VAL A 180 5.21 4.31 -11.81
CA VAL A 180 6.24 3.95 -10.81
C VAL A 180 6.16 4.80 -9.53
N SER A 181 5.42 5.90 -9.56
CA SER A 181 5.29 6.85 -8.46
C SER A 181 3.91 7.53 -8.45
N HIS A 182 3.58 8.17 -7.33
CA HIS A 182 2.34 8.93 -7.18
C HIS A 182 2.61 10.39 -7.52
N SER A 183 2.18 10.80 -8.71
CA SER A 183 2.35 12.16 -9.22
C SER A 183 1.02 12.74 -9.67
N ASP A 184 1.04 13.96 -10.15
CA ASP A 184 -0.14 14.62 -10.70
C ASP A 184 -0.55 14.04 -12.06
N GLN A 185 0.35 13.28 -12.71
CA GLN A 185 0.13 12.70 -14.05
C GLN A 185 0.06 11.18 -14.07
N ALA A 186 0.50 10.50 -13.03
CA ALA A 186 0.54 9.05 -12.96
C ALA A 186 0.34 8.56 -11.53
N CYS A 187 -0.34 7.44 -11.36
CA CYS A 187 -0.60 6.84 -10.06
C CYS A 187 -0.68 5.31 -10.20
N PRO A 188 0.21 4.52 -9.56
CA PRO A 188 0.13 3.07 -9.62
C PRO A 188 -1.10 2.59 -8.86
N ILE A 189 -2.03 1.94 -9.56
CA ILE A 189 -3.23 1.35 -8.95
C ILE A 189 -3.30 -0.12 -9.36
N PRO A 190 -3.30 -1.07 -8.42
CA PRO A 190 -3.60 -2.46 -8.70
C PRO A 190 -4.95 -2.60 -9.40
N LEU A 191 -4.97 -3.34 -10.51
CA LEU A 191 -6.18 -3.61 -11.28
C LEU A 191 -6.36 -5.13 -11.40
N GLN A 192 -7.57 -5.62 -11.12
CA GLN A 192 -7.90 -7.05 -11.22
C GLN A 192 -9.18 -7.25 -12.02
N CYS A 193 -9.21 -8.28 -12.86
CA CYS A 193 -10.33 -8.59 -13.72
C CYS A 193 -10.91 -9.97 -13.36
N PHE A 194 -12.24 -10.02 -13.25
CA PHE A 194 -13.03 -11.25 -13.15
C PHE A 194 -13.95 -11.34 -14.36
N TYR A 195 -14.07 -12.53 -14.95
CA TYR A 195 -14.96 -12.76 -16.10
C TYR A 195 -15.71 -14.07 -15.96
N GLY A 196 -16.93 -14.11 -16.48
CA GLY A 196 -17.77 -15.31 -16.43
C GLY A 196 -17.40 -16.28 -17.54
N SER A 197 -17.08 -17.53 -17.21
CA SER A 197 -16.80 -18.57 -18.20
C SER A 197 -18.04 -18.95 -19.04
N ALA A 198 -19.24 -18.61 -18.55
CA ALA A 198 -20.50 -18.76 -19.25
C ALA A 198 -21.11 -17.41 -19.68
N ASP A 199 -20.35 -16.32 -19.62
CA ASP A 199 -20.81 -14.99 -20.05
C ASP A 199 -21.01 -14.97 -21.58
N ARG A 200 -22.23 -14.56 -21.99
CA ARG A 200 -22.63 -14.44 -23.41
C ARG A 200 -22.78 -12.98 -23.86
N ILE A 201 -22.58 -12.03 -22.96
CA ILE A 201 -22.68 -10.59 -23.21
C ILE A 201 -21.29 -10.02 -23.37
N VAL A 202 -20.40 -10.29 -22.41
CA VAL A 202 -19.00 -9.88 -22.44
C VAL A 202 -18.13 -11.12 -22.56
N LEU A 203 -17.59 -11.32 -23.75
CA LEU A 203 -16.66 -12.43 -24.01
C LEU A 203 -15.38 -12.27 -23.19
N ASP A 204 -14.77 -13.40 -22.86
CA ASP A 204 -13.50 -13.52 -22.14
C ASP A 204 -12.41 -12.59 -22.70
N VAL A 205 -12.24 -12.53 -24.01
CA VAL A 205 -11.25 -11.66 -24.68
C VAL A 205 -11.55 -10.18 -24.45
N SER A 206 -12.82 -9.78 -24.43
CA SER A 206 -13.21 -8.39 -24.16
C SER A 206 -12.99 -8.04 -22.70
N ALA A 207 -13.28 -8.97 -21.79
CA ALA A 207 -13.03 -8.78 -20.36
C ALA A 207 -11.52 -8.76 -20.03
N GLN A 208 -10.71 -9.62 -20.62
CA GLN A 208 -9.27 -9.67 -20.31
C GLN A 208 -8.51 -8.49 -20.91
N SER A 209 -8.78 -8.12 -22.17
CA SER A 209 -8.19 -6.92 -22.80
C SER A 209 -6.67 -6.77 -22.61
N PHE A 210 -6.24 -5.71 -21.90
CA PHE A 210 -4.85 -5.34 -21.67
C PHE A 210 -4.31 -5.88 -20.34
N PHE A 211 -5.15 -6.55 -19.55
CA PHE A 211 -4.75 -7.12 -18.28
C PHE A 211 -3.77 -8.27 -18.49
N ALA A 212 -2.74 -8.32 -17.65
CA ALA A 212 -1.85 -9.47 -17.63
C ALA A 212 -2.62 -10.73 -17.19
N PRO A 213 -2.29 -11.93 -17.72
CA PRO A 213 -3.04 -13.15 -17.41
C PRO A 213 -3.16 -13.47 -15.92
N ASP A 214 -2.15 -13.09 -15.13
CA ASP A 214 -2.09 -13.33 -13.68
C ASP A 214 -3.05 -12.46 -12.85
N VAL A 215 -3.65 -11.41 -13.44
CA VAL A 215 -4.69 -10.59 -12.79
C VAL A 215 -6.10 -10.85 -13.34
N CYS A 216 -6.24 -11.81 -14.25
CA CYS A 216 -7.50 -12.21 -14.85
C CYS A 216 -7.97 -13.53 -14.23
N MET A 217 -9.16 -13.53 -13.63
CA MET A 217 -9.71 -14.71 -12.97
C MET A 217 -11.06 -15.13 -13.58
N PRO A 218 -11.18 -16.33 -14.16
CA PRO A 218 -12.47 -16.85 -14.59
C PRO A 218 -13.32 -17.24 -13.38
N LEU A 219 -14.64 -17.04 -13.49
CA LEU A 219 -15.65 -17.52 -12.55
C LEU A 219 -16.70 -18.36 -13.30
N PRO A 220 -17.22 -19.45 -12.71
CA PRO A 220 -18.22 -20.32 -13.33
C PRO A 220 -19.62 -19.69 -13.33
N ALA A 221 -19.78 -18.57 -14.03
CA ALA A 221 -21.00 -17.75 -14.01
C ALA A 221 -21.31 -17.09 -15.36
N GLY A 222 -22.57 -16.71 -15.54
CA GLY A 222 -23.00 -15.80 -16.61
C GLY A 222 -22.87 -14.33 -16.21
N HIS A 223 -23.16 -13.42 -17.14
CA HIS A 223 -22.95 -11.97 -16.99
C HIS A 223 -23.58 -11.35 -15.74
N MET A 224 -24.83 -11.71 -15.42
CA MET A 224 -25.58 -11.12 -14.31
C MET A 224 -25.36 -11.90 -13.01
N ASP A 225 -25.19 -13.21 -13.12
CA ASP A 225 -25.08 -14.08 -11.95
C ASP A 225 -23.69 -14.01 -11.31
N ILE A 226 -22.67 -13.54 -12.03
CA ILE A 226 -21.30 -13.42 -11.50
C ILE A 226 -21.20 -12.56 -10.22
N ILE A 227 -22.11 -11.59 -10.04
CA ILE A 227 -22.20 -10.73 -8.84
C ILE A 227 -23.31 -11.17 -7.88
N ARG A 228 -23.91 -12.34 -8.09
CA ARG A 228 -25.00 -12.89 -7.27
C ARG A 228 -24.61 -14.26 -6.69
N PRO A 229 -23.56 -14.32 -5.85
CA PRO A 229 -23.28 -15.53 -5.09
C PRO A 229 -24.47 -15.89 -4.20
N GLN A 230 -24.67 -17.19 -3.97
CA GLN A 230 -25.79 -17.69 -3.18
C GLN A 230 -25.52 -17.60 -1.66
N ASP A 231 -24.28 -17.90 -1.27
CA ASP A 231 -23.82 -17.94 0.11
C ASP A 231 -22.30 -17.71 0.20
N THR A 232 -21.73 -17.88 1.39
CA THR A 232 -20.29 -17.69 1.64
C THR A 232 -19.40 -18.83 1.14
N GLU A 233 -19.98 -20.00 0.83
CA GLU A 233 -19.27 -21.17 0.29
C GLU A 233 -19.21 -21.14 -1.24
N ASP A 234 -19.99 -20.26 -1.88
CA ASP A 234 -19.96 -19.99 -3.30
C ASP A 234 -18.56 -19.55 -3.76
N GLU A 235 -18.01 -20.25 -4.76
CA GLU A 235 -16.69 -19.95 -5.33
C GLU A 235 -16.56 -18.48 -5.79
N ARG A 236 -17.66 -17.90 -6.30
CA ARG A 236 -17.70 -16.49 -6.71
C ARG A 236 -17.49 -15.58 -5.51
N TYR A 237 -18.20 -15.84 -4.41
CA TYR A 237 -18.05 -15.08 -3.17
C TYR A 237 -16.64 -15.21 -2.62
N ALA A 238 -16.14 -16.44 -2.48
CA ALA A 238 -14.82 -16.71 -1.93
C ALA A 238 -13.70 -15.97 -2.70
N LYS A 239 -13.74 -16.01 -4.04
CA LYS A 239 -12.73 -15.36 -4.88
C LYS A 239 -12.85 -13.83 -4.91
N LEU A 240 -14.06 -13.29 -4.96
CA LEU A 240 -14.27 -11.84 -4.90
C LEU A 240 -13.87 -11.27 -3.53
N THR A 241 -14.21 -11.98 -2.46
CA THR A 241 -13.87 -11.60 -1.08
C THR A 241 -12.37 -11.68 -0.84
N ASP A 242 -11.67 -12.70 -1.36
CA ASP A 242 -10.20 -12.75 -1.33
C ASP A 242 -9.58 -11.54 -2.01
N ALA A 243 -10.08 -11.15 -3.19
CA ALA A 243 -9.59 -9.98 -3.91
C ALA A 243 -9.83 -8.66 -3.18
N ILE A 244 -10.96 -8.52 -2.48
CA ILE A 244 -11.26 -7.33 -1.67
C ILE A 244 -10.32 -7.26 -0.45
N LEU A 245 -10.11 -8.40 0.24
CA LEU A 245 -9.29 -8.46 1.46
C LEU A 245 -7.78 -8.36 1.18
N HIS A 246 -7.34 -8.93 0.05
CA HIS A 246 -5.94 -9.12 -0.32
C HIS A 246 -5.69 -8.60 -1.73
N PRO A 247 -5.41 -7.30 -1.87
CA PRO A 247 -5.23 -6.71 -3.18
C PRO A 247 -4.19 -7.38 -4.04
N ILE A 248 -4.43 -7.42 -5.36
CA ILE A 248 -3.62 -8.20 -6.31
C ILE A 248 -2.18 -7.69 -6.49
N GLY A 249 -1.86 -6.51 -5.95
CA GLY A 249 -0.55 -5.88 -6.08
C GLY A 249 -0.32 -5.16 -7.41
N HIS A 250 0.61 -4.21 -7.38
CA HIS A 250 1.07 -3.48 -8.56
C HIS A 250 2.45 -3.99 -9.02
N VAL A 251 2.73 -3.95 -10.32
CA VAL A 251 4.03 -4.39 -10.88
C VAL A 251 5.20 -3.47 -10.50
N ASN A 252 4.91 -2.27 -9.99
CA ASN A 252 5.89 -1.27 -9.58
C ASN A 252 5.74 -0.83 -8.11
N VAL A 253 4.88 -1.50 -7.33
CA VAL A 253 4.74 -1.22 -5.88
C VAL A 253 4.95 -2.51 -5.12
N VAL A 254 5.96 -2.54 -4.27
CA VAL A 254 6.28 -3.67 -3.41
C VAL A 254 5.19 -3.81 -2.35
N GLU A 255 4.46 -4.91 -2.39
CA GLU A 255 3.42 -5.22 -1.41
C GLU A 255 4.07 -5.91 -0.20
N VAL A 256 4.20 -5.17 0.91
CA VAL A 256 4.78 -5.63 2.17
C VAL A 256 3.64 -5.99 3.13
N GLU A 257 3.53 -7.26 3.48
CA GLU A 257 2.54 -7.75 4.44
C GLU A 257 2.85 -7.22 5.85
N ARG A 258 4.13 -7.28 6.23
CA ARG A 258 4.57 -6.81 7.55
C ARG A 258 5.98 -6.25 7.51
N TYR A 259 6.17 -5.09 8.13
CA TYR A 259 7.49 -4.49 8.32
C TYR A 259 7.73 -4.20 9.80
N ASP A 260 8.53 -5.05 10.44
CA ASP A 260 8.87 -4.92 11.85
C ASP A 260 10.21 -4.19 12.01
N THR A 261 10.23 -3.14 12.83
CA THR A 261 11.46 -2.48 13.25
C THR A 261 11.58 -2.56 14.77
N THR A 262 12.69 -3.11 15.25
CA THR A 262 13.04 -3.13 16.68
C THR A 262 14.35 -2.38 16.88
N LEU A 263 14.32 -1.36 17.73
CA LEU A 263 15.49 -0.63 18.19
C LEU A 263 15.68 -0.91 19.69
N ARG A 264 16.75 -1.62 20.02
CA ARG A 264 17.20 -1.80 21.40
C ARG A 264 18.39 -0.89 21.66
N VAL A 265 18.37 -0.15 22.75
CA VAL A 265 19.47 0.74 23.14
C VAL A 265 19.84 0.45 24.59
N GLU A 266 21.13 0.26 24.83
CA GLU A 266 21.67 -0.06 26.15
C GLU A 266 22.83 0.86 26.53
N PRO A 267 22.99 1.18 27.82
CA PRO A 267 24.15 1.92 28.30
C PRO A 267 25.42 1.13 28.00
N TYR A 268 26.48 1.83 27.62
CA TYR A 268 27.75 1.21 27.28
C TYR A 268 28.91 2.11 27.73
N ASP A 269 29.85 1.55 28.48
CA ASP A 269 31.07 2.26 28.86
C ASP A 269 32.09 2.22 27.72
N GLY A 270 31.88 3.10 26.74
CA GLY A 270 32.80 3.30 25.62
C GLY A 270 33.85 4.38 25.88
N THR A 271 34.10 4.77 27.14
CA THR A 271 35.04 5.86 27.49
C THR A 271 36.48 5.57 27.06
N LYS A 272 36.86 4.29 27.00
CA LYS A 272 38.18 3.84 26.51
C LYS A 272 38.28 3.74 24.99
N GLY A 273 37.18 3.98 24.28
CA GLY A 273 37.08 3.78 22.84
C GLY A 273 36.92 2.29 22.47
N VAL A 274 36.04 2.02 21.52
CA VAL A 274 35.86 0.71 20.90
C VAL A 274 36.60 0.70 19.58
N GLU A 275 37.60 -0.17 19.43
CA GLU A 275 38.23 -0.36 18.14
C GLU A 275 37.27 -1.04 17.16
N VAL A 276 37.06 -0.39 16.03
CA VAL A 276 36.20 -0.88 14.94
C VAL A 276 36.99 -0.97 13.64
N SER A 277 36.63 -1.93 12.80
CA SER A 277 37.26 -2.16 11.49
C SER A 277 36.23 -2.19 10.37
N TYR A 278 36.56 -1.57 9.24
CA TYR A 278 35.75 -1.55 8.03
C TYR A 278 36.67 -1.44 6.82
N GLY A 279 36.49 -2.31 5.82
CA GLY A 279 37.46 -2.47 4.74
C GLY A 279 38.88 -2.69 5.28
N SER A 280 39.84 -1.89 4.82
CA SER A 280 41.22 -1.88 5.33
C SER A 280 41.48 -0.89 6.47
N SER A 281 40.46 -0.16 6.91
CA SER A 281 40.57 0.92 7.90
C SER A 281 40.23 0.45 9.31
N ARG A 282 40.79 1.15 10.30
CA ARG A 282 40.47 1.00 11.73
C ARG A 282 40.36 2.35 12.39
N ARG A 283 39.47 2.48 13.37
CA ARG A 283 39.39 3.66 14.26
C ARG A 283 38.81 3.29 15.61
N SER A 284 38.99 4.17 16.59
CA SER A 284 38.31 4.08 17.88
C SER A 284 37.00 4.87 17.85
N VAL A 285 35.93 4.30 18.39
CA VAL A 285 34.62 4.96 18.55
C VAL A 285 34.34 5.09 20.04
N PHE A 286 34.14 6.31 20.51
CA PHE A 286 33.76 6.62 21.89
C PHE A 286 32.25 6.81 21.95
N THR A 287 31.58 6.21 22.93
CA THR A 287 30.11 6.23 23.03
C THR A 287 29.67 5.92 24.45
N ASP A 288 28.53 6.47 24.87
CA ASP A 288 27.84 6.14 26.14
C ASP A 288 26.76 5.05 25.96
N ASN A 289 26.55 4.61 24.71
CA ASN A 289 25.51 3.68 24.34
C ASN A 289 25.96 2.69 23.27
N ARG A 290 25.26 1.57 23.24
CA ARG A 290 25.29 0.58 22.16
C ARG A 290 23.85 0.31 21.77
N ALA A 291 23.58 0.20 20.48
CA ALA A 291 22.25 -0.13 20.00
C ALA A 291 22.24 -1.30 19.03
N VAL A 292 21.11 -2.00 18.97
CA VAL A 292 20.82 -3.03 17.97
C VAL A 292 19.52 -2.64 17.27
N LEU A 293 19.62 -2.41 15.96
CA LEU A 293 18.49 -2.17 15.08
C LEU A 293 18.23 -3.45 14.26
N SER A 294 17.08 -4.07 14.47
CA SER A 294 16.59 -5.19 13.66
C SER A 294 15.41 -4.74 12.82
N ARG A 295 15.46 -5.05 11.53
CA ARG A 295 14.38 -4.82 10.57
C ARG A 295 14.03 -6.12 9.87
N ARG A 296 12.74 -6.44 9.82
CA ARG A 296 12.19 -7.63 9.19
C ARG A 296 11.06 -7.25 8.25
N MET A 297 11.22 -7.56 6.97
CA MET A 297 10.24 -7.25 5.92
C MET A 297 9.69 -8.53 5.32
N ALA A 298 8.42 -8.84 5.58
CA ALA A 298 7.68 -9.93 4.97
C ALA A 298 6.94 -9.44 3.72
N ILE A 299 7.30 -10.00 2.56
CA ILE A 299 6.69 -9.64 1.28
C ILE A 299 5.39 -10.42 1.10
N SER A 300 4.32 -9.72 0.72
CA SER A 300 3.01 -10.31 0.46
C SER A 300 3.10 -11.40 -0.61
N ARG A 301 2.31 -12.47 -0.44
CA ARG A 301 2.14 -13.51 -1.49
C ARG A 301 1.50 -12.96 -2.76
N LYS A 302 0.84 -11.81 -2.69
CA LYS A 302 0.26 -11.09 -3.84
C LYS A 302 1.22 -10.04 -4.41
N ASN A 303 2.46 -9.94 -3.93
CA ASN A 303 3.42 -9.02 -4.52
C ASN A 303 3.68 -9.36 -5.99
N ARG A 304 3.59 -8.36 -6.86
CA ARG A 304 3.89 -8.47 -8.30
C ARG A 304 5.07 -7.62 -8.71
N CYS A 305 5.54 -6.75 -7.81
CA CYS A 305 6.68 -5.89 -8.05
C CYS A 305 7.97 -6.69 -8.07
N ARG A 306 8.77 -6.48 -9.11
CA ARG A 306 10.11 -7.07 -9.27
C ARG A 306 11.22 -6.03 -9.14
N ASN A 307 10.86 -4.77 -8.95
CA ASN A 307 11.83 -3.71 -8.71
C ASN A 307 12.52 -3.97 -7.38
N SER A 308 13.80 -3.64 -7.30
CA SER A 308 14.57 -3.80 -6.07
C SER A 308 13.98 -2.96 -4.94
N CYS A 309 14.02 -3.51 -3.74
CA CYS A 309 13.72 -2.83 -2.49
C CYS A 309 15.00 -2.71 -1.66
N ASP A 310 15.05 -1.77 -0.73
CA ASP A 310 16.19 -1.60 0.16
C ASP A 310 15.79 -1.49 1.64
N MET A 311 16.71 -1.90 2.50
CA MET A 311 16.73 -1.59 3.91
C MET A 311 18.03 -0.86 4.23
N SER A 312 17.95 0.45 4.34
CA SER A 312 19.10 1.33 4.54
C SER A 312 19.12 1.98 5.93
N TYR A 313 20.32 2.13 6.48
CA TYR A 313 20.56 2.87 7.72
C TYR A 313 21.87 3.66 7.63
N LEU A 314 21.81 4.92 8.08
CA LEU A 314 22.93 5.84 8.16
C LEU A 314 23.04 6.34 9.60
N THR A 315 24.24 6.22 10.19
CA THR A 315 24.52 6.74 11.53
C THR A 315 25.19 8.13 11.48
N ASN A 316 25.33 8.75 12.64
CA ASN A 316 25.97 10.06 12.84
C ASN A 316 27.40 10.11 12.27
N ALA A 317 27.96 11.33 12.12
CA ALA A 317 29.30 11.58 11.57
C ALA A 317 30.40 10.73 12.21
N GLU A 318 30.30 10.54 13.52
CA GLU A 318 31.28 9.83 14.34
C GLU A 318 30.79 8.42 14.74
N GLY A 319 29.60 8.03 14.29
CA GLY A 319 29.00 6.71 14.53
C GLY A 319 29.61 5.60 13.71
N PHE A 320 29.34 4.35 14.10
CA PHE A 320 29.75 3.15 13.37
C PHE A 320 28.62 2.11 13.34
N ILE A 321 28.53 1.38 12.23
CA ILE A 321 27.58 0.29 12.02
C ILE A 321 28.34 -1.01 11.85
N LYS A 322 27.87 -2.07 12.52
CA LYS A 322 28.34 -3.44 12.33
C LYS A 322 27.15 -4.34 11.99
N PRO A 323 27.08 -4.95 10.80
CA PRO A 323 26.00 -5.88 10.48
C PRO A 323 26.13 -7.19 11.26
N ILE A 324 24.98 -7.78 11.59
CA ILE A 324 24.86 -9.04 12.32
C ILE A 324 23.98 -10.00 11.49
N PRO A 325 24.51 -11.15 11.05
CA PRO A 325 25.89 -11.59 11.21
C PRO A 325 26.81 -10.87 10.19
N ALA A 326 28.13 -10.96 10.35
CA ALA A 326 29.08 -10.17 9.55
C ALA A 326 29.08 -10.54 8.06
N GLU A 327 28.74 -11.79 7.75
CA GLU A 327 28.59 -12.36 6.41
C GLU A 327 27.49 -11.66 5.59
N MET A 328 26.63 -10.85 6.23
CA MET A 328 25.67 -10.01 5.52
C MET A 328 26.36 -9.04 4.56
N LEU A 329 27.62 -8.66 4.82
CA LEU A 329 28.43 -7.83 3.91
C LEU A 329 28.66 -8.52 2.55
N GLU A 330 28.75 -9.85 2.53
CA GLU A 330 28.96 -10.63 1.30
C GLU A 330 27.72 -10.60 0.38
N ARG A 331 26.57 -10.22 0.93
CA ARG A 331 25.29 -10.09 0.21
C ARG A 331 25.06 -8.70 -0.38
N LEU A 332 25.92 -7.73 -0.07
CA LEU A 332 25.79 -6.37 -0.57
C LEU A 332 26.21 -6.28 -2.04
N GLU A 333 25.56 -5.38 -2.79
CA GLU A 333 26.08 -4.99 -4.08
C GLU A 333 27.45 -4.30 -3.92
N ARG A 334 28.34 -4.46 -4.91
CA ARG A 334 29.70 -3.91 -4.85
C ARG A 334 29.75 -2.42 -4.53
N LYS A 335 28.79 -1.63 -5.04
CA LYS A 335 28.70 -0.18 -4.79
C LYS A 335 28.41 0.12 -3.31
N ASP A 336 27.50 -0.64 -2.69
CA ASP A 336 27.07 -0.43 -1.30
C ASP A 336 28.12 -0.97 -0.34
N LEU A 337 28.75 -2.10 -0.68
CA LEU A 337 29.93 -2.58 0.02
C LEU A 337 31.06 -1.53 0.01
N THR A 338 31.33 -0.89 -1.13
CA THR A 338 32.37 0.15 -1.22
C THR A 338 32.05 1.37 -0.33
N ARG A 339 30.77 1.78 -0.26
CA ARG A 339 30.34 2.86 0.66
C ARG A 339 30.57 2.46 2.12
N TYR A 340 30.14 1.27 2.51
CA TYR A 340 30.38 0.74 3.85
C TYR A 340 31.89 0.66 4.16
N GLU A 341 32.70 0.07 3.29
CA GLU A 341 34.15 -0.08 3.46
C GLU A 341 34.90 1.25 3.51
N SER A 342 34.32 2.34 3.02
CA SER A 342 34.94 3.66 3.05
C SER A 342 34.82 4.37 4.41
N GLN A 343 33.75 4.11 5.17
CA GLN A 343 33.44 4.89 6.39
C GLN A 343 32.88 4.06 7.57
N GLY A 344 32.29 2.89 7.30
CA GLY A 344 31.60 2.07 8.29
C GLY A 344 30.35 2.74 8.87
N ARG A 345 29.74 3.68 8.14
CA ARG A 345 28.66 4.57 8.62
C ARG A 345 27.31 4.38 7.92
N GLU A 346 27.32 3.78 6.75
CA GLU A 346 26.13 3.55 5.93
C GLU A 346 26.05 2.06 5.62
N PHE A 347 24.88 1.49 5.82
CA PHE A 347 24.58 0.12 5.44
C PHE A 347 23.32 0.13 4.58
N ASN A 348 23.41 -0.40 3.37
CA ASN A 348 22.32 -0.43 2.40
C ASN A 348 22.13 -1.85 1.87
N PHE A 349 21.11 -2.55 2.37
CA PHE A 349 20.78 -3.90 1.91
C PHE A 349 19.71 -3.86 0.84
N VAL A 350 20.13 -4.03 -0.41
CA VAL A 350 19.26 -4.06 -1.59
C VAL A 350 18.92 -5.51 -1.95
N PHE A 351 17.65 -5.79 -2.25
CA PHE A 351 17.18 -7.12 -2.63
C PHE A 351 16.05 -7.04 -3.66
N ALA A 352 15.87 -8.11 -4.44
CA ALA A 352 14.71 -8.27 -5.31
C ALA A 352 13.60 -8.98 -4.51
N PRO A 353 12.44 -8.35 -4.29
CA PRO A 353 11.39 -8.92 -3.44
C PRO A 353 10.71 -10.12 -4.12
N SER A 354 10.75 -11.27 -3.46
CA SER A 354 10.02 -12.48 -3.88
C SER A 354 8.71 -12.62 -3.09
N PRO A 355 7.59 -13.00 -3.74
CA PRO A 355 6.31 -13.17 -3.04
C PRO A 355 6.38 -14.20 -1.91
N GLY A 356 5.94 -13.81 -0.70
CA GLY A 356 5.94 -14.68 0.48
C GLY A 356 7.30 -14.86 1.16
N GLU A 357 8.38 -14.29 0.64
CA GLU A 357 9.69 -14.31 1.30
C GLU A 357 9.79 -13.25 2.40
N THR A 358 10.72 -13.47 3.33
CA THR A 358 11.07 -12.55 4.40
C THR A 358 12.53 -12.15 4.26
N TYR A 359 12.80 -10.85 4.45
CA TYR A 359 14.14 -10.29 4.45
C TYR A 359 14.41 -9.64 5.81
N ASP A 360 15.58 -9.94 6.36
CA ASP A 360 15.97 -9.49 7.69
C ASP A 360 17.34 -8.79 7.65
N VAL A 361 17.45 -7.67 8.35
CA VAL A 361 18.69 -6.92 8.58
C VAL A 361 18.79 -6.64 10.06
N THR A 362 19.92 -6.99 10.66
CA THR A 362 20.26 -6.61 12.04
C THR A 362 21.58 -5.88 12.05
N LEU A 363 21.60 -4.72 12.68
CA LEU A 363 22.75 -3.81 12.76
C LEU A 363 23.04 -3.51 14.21
N GLU A 364 24.28 -3.71 14.63
CA GLU A 364 24.82 -3.09 15.82
C GLU A 364 25.30 -1.69 15.47
N ILE A 365 24.95 -0.71 16.31
CA ILE A 365 25.24 0.70 16.11
C ILE A 365 25.99 1.20 17.33
N LEU A 366 27.15 1.79 17.09
CA LEU A 366 27.95 2.49 18.09
C LEU A 366 27.85 3.99 17.81
N ARG A 367 27.68 4.77 18.90
CA ARG A 367 27.59 6.22 18.86
C ARG A 367 26.50 6.74 17.90
N GLY A 368 25.36 6.03 17.88
CA GLY A 368 24.18 6.44 17.13
C GLY A 368 23.17 7.24 17.94
N PHE A 369 23.18 7.09 19.28
CA PHE A 369 22.12 7.61 20.15
C PHE A 369 22.69 8.19 21.46
N GLU A 370 23.70 9.05 21.34
CA GLU A 370 24.40 9.64 22.49
C GLU A 370 23.46 10.48 23.37
N ALA A 371 23.84 10.68 24.63
CA ALA A 371 23.19 11.68 25.48
C ALA A 371 23.06 13.04 24.76
N GLY A 372 21.84 13.57 24.70
CA GLY A 372 21.51 14.79 23.97
C GLY A 372 21.09 14.61 22.50
N ASP A 373 21.32 13.44 21.89
CA ASP A 373 20.94 13.13 20.50
C ASP A 373 20.34 11.72 20.36
N ARG A 374 19.26 11.46 21.09
CA ARG A 374 18.53 10.18 21.10
C ARG A 374 17.33 10.22 20.17
N ARG A 375 17.63 10.21 18.88
CA ARG A 375 16.62 10.22 17.81
C ARG A 375 17.01 9.30 16.66
N VAL A 376 16.00 8.72 16.01
CA VAL A 376 16.15 7.98 14.76
C VAL A 376 15.12 8.50 13.76
N HIS A 377 15.54 8.60 12.51
CA HIS A 377 14.72 9.05 11.40
C HIS A 377 14.97 8.16 10.19
N PHE A 378 13.91 7.73 9.51
CA PHE A 378 14.05 7.02 8.24
C PHE A 378 12.82 7.24 7.36
N HIS A 379 13.05 7.08 6.06
CA HIS A 379 12.02 7.19 5.04
C HIS A 379 11.53 5.78 4.69
N LEU A 380 10.24 5.66 4.44
CA LEU A 380 9.65 4.50 3.79
C LEU A 380 9.82 4.67 2.27
N GLY A 381 10.18 3.60 1.58
CA GLY A 381 10.41 3.66 0.13
C GLY A 381 9.15 4.12 -0.62
N ALA A 382 9.30 5.03 -1.57
CA ALA A 382 8.17 5.61 -2.33
C ALA A 382 7.36 4.58 -3.13
N SER A 383 7.96 3.41 -3.39
CA SER A 383 7.37 2.31 -4.15
C SER A 383 7.01 1.10 -3.27
N CYS A 384 6.70 1.31 -1.99
CA CYS A 384 6.22 0.26 -1.08
C CYS A 384 4.76 0.50 -0.66
N TYR A 385 4.09 -0.57 -0.25
CA TYR A 385 2.85 -0.54 0.51
C TYR A 385 3.01 -1.48 1.69
N HIS A 386 2.89 -0.97 2.91
CA HIS A 386 3.01 -1.72 4.15
C HIS A 386 1.62 -1.94 4.74
N GLN A 387 1.13 -3.18 4.72
CA GLN A 387 -0.14 -3.52 5.34
C GLN A 387 -0.07 -3.36 6.86
N VAL A 388 1.01 -3.85 7.48
CA VAL A 388 1.31 -3.61 8.89
C VAL A 388 2.76 -3.14 9.03
N LEU A 389 2.96 -2.02 9.71
CA LEU A 389 4.26 -1.51 10.09
C LEU A 389 4.33 -1.45 11.60
N THR A 390 5.36 -2.05 12.20
CA THR A 390 5.51 -2.05 13.64
C THR A 390 6.84 -1.47 14.05
N TYR A 391 6.83 -0.77 15.18
CA TYR A 391 8.01 -0.18 15.77
C TYR A 391 8.09 -0.56 17.23
N ARG A 392 9.23 -1.08 17.66
CA ARG A 392 9.52 -1.41 19.05
C ARG A 392 10.76 -0.65 19.50
N LEU A 393 10.64 0.07 20.61
CA LEU A 393 11.77 0.65 21.33
C LEU A 393 11.99 -0.13 22.63
N ASP A 394 13.22 -0.61 22.84
CA ASP A 394 13.62 -1.35 24.04
C ASP A 394 14.76 -0.64 24.75
N LEU A 395 14.43 -0.03 25.90
CA LEU A 395 15.34 0.66 26.82
C LEU A 395 15.42 -0.06 28.17
N THR A 396 15.03 -1.34 28.24
CA THR A 396 15.00 -2.11 29.49
C THR A 396 16.37 -2.19 30.17
N ALA A 397 17.46 -2.11 29.40
CA ALA A 397 18.82 -2.10 29.92
C ALA A 397 19.15 -0.78 30.63
N TYR A 398 18.67 0.36 30.12
CA TYR A 398 18.82 1.66 30.77
C TYR A 398 18.06 1.71 32.10
N VAL A 399 16.80 1.26 32.10
CA VAL A 399 15.97 1.22 33.32
C VAL A 399 16.64 0.35 34.39
N ARG A 400 17.16 -0.82 34.01
CA ARG A 400 17.93 -1.70 34.93
C ARG A 400 19.23 -1.08 35.43
N ALA A 401 19.84 -0.20 34.67
CA ALA A 401 21.04 0.54 35.05
C ALA A 401 20.74 1.79 35.90
N GLY A 402 19.49 1.99 36.33
CA GLY A 402 19.10 3.13 37.16
C GLY A 402 18.94 4.44 36.38
N TYR A 403 18.60 4.36 35.10
CA TYR A 403 18.18 5.54 34.33
C TYR A 403 16.66 5.65 34.34
N ARG A 404 16.16 6.87 34.51
CA ARG A 404 14.75 7.23 34.32
C ARG A 404 14.53 7.93 32.99
N MET A 405 13.33 7.74 32.43
CA MET A 405 12.87 8.53 31.30
C MET A 405 12.62 9.98 31.77
N THR A 406 13.24 10.97 31.13
CA THR A 406 12.95 12.40 31.40
C THR A 406 11.66 12.85 30.71
N GLY A 407 11.28 12.12 29.65
CA GLY A 407 10.00 12.25 28.96
C GLY A 407 9.63 10.93 28.29
N ARG A 408 8.34 10.75 27.98
CA ARG A 408 7.89 9.56 27.25
C ARG A 408 8.50 9.55 25.84
N PRO A 409 8.94 8.39 25.33
CA PRO A 409 9.30 8.25 23.92
C PRO A 409 8.17 8.68 23.00
N ARG A 410 8.53 9.34 21.89
CA ARG A 410 7.61 9.94 20.93
C ARG A 410 7.93 9.42 19.54
N LEU A 411 7.01 8.66 18.96
CA LEU A 411 7.05 8.27 17.55
C LEU A 411 6.24 9.27 16.74
N TYR A 412 6.78 9.72 15.62
CA TYR A 412 6.17 10.63 14.66
C TYR A 412 6.07 9.91 13.33
N PHE A 413 4.99 10.16 12.60
CA PHE A 413 4.81 9.67 11.25
C PHE A 413 4.24 10.78 10.38
N GLU A 414 4.91 11.05 9.27
CA GLU A 414 4.45 12.01 8.28
C GLU A 414 4.28 11.30 6.93
N GLU A 415 3.06 11.36 6.39
CA GLU A 415 2.72 10.73 5.13
C GLU A 415 3.04 11.66 3.96
N GLY A 416 3.95 11.26 3.08
CA GLY A 416 4.37 12.08 1.94
C GLY A 416 5.66 11.60 1.28
N GLU A 417 5.92 12.03 0.05
CA GLU A 417 7.22 11.81 -0.63
C GLU A 417 8.22 12.93 -0.30
N THR A 418 7.72 14.11 0.07
CA THR A 418 8.49 15.34 0.30
C THR A 418 8.17 15.91 1.68
N HIS A 419 8.78 15.37 2.72
CA HIS A 419 8.86 16.08 4.00
C HIS A 419 10.26 16.66 4.18
N ARG A 420 10.35 17.75 4.93
CA ARG A 420 11.63 18.27 5.39
C ARG A 420 11.96 17.53 6.68
N CYS A 421 13.13 16.91 6.75
CA CYS A 421 13.52 16.06 7.89
C CYS A 421 13.43 16.77 9.26
N ASP A 422 13.47 18.10 9.28
CA ASP A 422 13.33 18.90 10.50
C ASP A 422 11.87 19.12 10.92
N GLU A 423 10.91 19.01 9.99
CA GLU A 423 9.48 19.29 10.22
C GLU A 423 8.73 18.12 10.86
N ILE A 424 9.24 16.88 10.72
CA ILE A 424 8.60 15.68 11.30
C ILE A 424 8.40 15.81 12.82
N TRP A 425 9.33 16.49 13.50
CA TRP A 425 9.31 16.70 14.95
C TRP A 425 8.29 17.74 15.41
N ALA A 426 7.73 18.54 14.49
CA ALA A 426 6.66 19.48 14.76
C ALA A 426 5.26 18.82 14.69
N SER A 427 5.16 17.62 14.12
CA SER A 427 3.91 16.86 14.05
C SER A 427 3.49 16.31 15.42
N GLN A 428 2.22 15.97 15.57
CA GLN A 428 1.73 15.34 16.79
C GLN A 428 2.26 13.90 16.88
N PRO A 429 2.89 13.49 18.00
CA PRO A 429 3.38 12.14 18.14
C PRO A 429 2.24 11.13 18.26
N LEU A 430 2.48 9.93 17.73
CA LEU A 430 1.61 8.78 17.85
C LEU A 430 1.67 8.19 19.27
N GLU A 431 0.51 7.81 19.79
CA GLU A 431 0.43 7.05 21.04
C GLU A 431 0.98 5.62 20.81
N ALA A 432 1.75 5.13 21.78
CA ALA A 432 2.16 3.74 21.80
C ALA A 432 0.94 2.84 22.03
N THR A 433 0.84 1.75 21.27
CA THR A 433 -0.19 0.71 21.44
C THR A 433 0.01 -0.01 22.77
N THR A 434 1.27 -0.27 23.12
CA THR A 434 1.66 -0.83 24.42
C THR A 434 2.88 -0.08 24.93
N SER A 435 2.87 0.25 26.22
CA SER A 435 4.04 0.75 26.94
C SER A 435 4.06 0.15 28.33
N ASP A 436 5.23 -0.24 28.83
CA ASP A 436 5.41 -0.60 30.23
C ASP A 436 6.38 0.35 30.94
N ASP A 437 6.31 0.36 32.27
CA ASP A 437 7.25 1.12 33.11
C ASP A 437 8.65 0.47 33.13
N HIS A 438 8.85 -0.64 32.39
CA HIS A 438 10.10 -1.39 32.31
C HIS A 438 10.96 -0.99 31.12
N GLY A 439 10.53 -0.02 30.31
CA GLY A 439 11.31 0.53 29.22
C GLY A 439 10.99 -0.10 27.85
N LEU A 440 9.81 -0.66 27.66
CA LEU A 440 9.33 -1.15 26.36
C LEU A 440 8.21 -0.27 25.82
N TRP A 441 8.32 0.12 24.55
CA TRP A 441 7.27 0.80 23.79
C TRP A 441 7.04 0.13 22.45
N TYR A 442 5.77 0.03 22.07
CA TYR A 442 5.33 -0.59 20.83
C TYR A 442 4.34 0.31 20.10
N TRP A 443 4.54 0.48 18.80
CA TRP A 443 3.63 1.17 17.89
C TRP A 443 3.29 0.27 16.72
N GLU A 444 2.06 0.38 16.24
CA GLU A 444 1.56 -0.35 15.08
C GLU A 444 0.79 0.62 14.18
N LEU A 445 1.15 0.63 12.90
CA LEU A 445 0.52 1.42 11.85
C LEU A 445 0.02 0.46 10.77
N HIS A 446 -1.11 0.81 10.15
CA HIS A 446 -1.71 0.01 9.09
C HIS A 446 -1.80 0.80 7.79
N ASP A 447 -1.73 0.07 6.67
CA ASP A 447 -1.97 0.57 5.32
C ASP A 447 -1.12 1.81 4.96
N VAL A 448 0.18 1.73 5.25
CA VAL A 448 1.16 2.81 5.05
C VAL A 448 1.82 2.68 3.69
N ARG A 449 1.71 3.69 2.82
CA ARG A 449 2.36 3.69 1.50
C ARG A 449 3.79 4.24 1.54
N HIS A 450 3.91 5.49 1.90
CA HIS A 450 5.17 6.23 1.92
C HIS A 450 5.14 7.25 3.05
N GLY A 451 6.29 7.80 3.38
CA GLY A 451 6.42 8.78 4.44
C GLY A 451 7.76 8.70 5.15
N ALA A 452 7.84 9.35 6.30
CA ALA A 452 8.92 9.13 7.24
C ALA A 452 8.42 8.82 8.63
N ILE A 453 9.28 8.11 9.34
CA ILE A 453 9.13 7.79 10.75
C ILE A 453 10.29 8.46 11.50
N GLY A 454 9.93 9.24 12.51
CA GLY A 454 10.85 9.81 13.48
C GLY A 454 10.56 9.21 14.85
N LEU A 455 11.57 8.84 15.62
CA LEU A 455 11.42 8.44 17.01
C LEU A 455 12.43 9.21 17.84
N ALA A 456 11.99 9.77 18.96
CA ALA A 456 12.85 10.45 19.93
C ALA A 456 12.52 10.01 21.35
N TRP A 457 13.54 9.88 22.19
CA TRP A 457 13.41 9.58 23.62
C TRP A 457 14.49 10.32 24.39
N ASP A 458 14.34 10.41 25.71
CA ASP A 458 15.38 11.02 26.55
C ASP A 458 15.43 10.37 27.94
N LEU A 459 16.64 10.34 28.51
CA LEU A 459 17.01 9.57 29.69
C LEU A 459 17.95 10.40 30.56
N ALA A 460 17.76 10.30 31.87
CA ALA A 460 18.71 10.81 32.86
C ALA A 460 19.03 9.70 33.88
N PRO A 461 20.25 9.67 34.43
CA PRO A 461 20.53 8.87 35.60
C PRO A 461 19.57 9.24 36.74
N ASP A 462 19.20 8.27 37.57
CA ASP A 462 18.51 8.56 38.82
C ASP A 462 19.43 9.38 39.74
N ALA A 463 18.86 10.38 40.42
CA ALA A 463 19.63 11.30 41.27
C ALA A 463 20.43 10.57 42.37
N THR A 464 19.95 9.40 42.80
CA THR A 464 20.58 8.54 43.81
C THR A 464 21.87 7.88 43.34
N THR A 465 22.02 7.54 42.05
CA THR A 465 23.25 6.94 41.52
C THR A 465 24.34 7.97 41.22
N ALA A 466 23.97 9.25 41.05
CA ALA A 466 24.92 10.34 40.80
C ALA A 466 25.78 10.69 42.05
N GLU A 467 25.25 10.50 43.27
CA GLU A 467 26.01 10.75 44.50
C GLU A 467 27.10 9.69 44.75
N GLU A 468 26.85 8.42 44.41
CA GLU A 468 27.84 7.34 44.59
C GLU A 468 29.00 7.41 43.58
N THR A 469 28.77 7.90 42.35
CA THR A 469 29.86 8.08 41.37
C THR A 469 30.69 9.33 41.64
N SER A 470 30.10 10.38 42.24
CA SER A 470 30.83 11.57 42.66
C SER A 470 31.72 11.33 43.88
N SER A 471 31.40 10.36 44.75
CA SER A 471 32.25 10.05 45.91
C SER A 471 33.43 9.13 45.57
N ALA A 472 33.35 8.36 44.49
CA ALA A 472 34.40 7.41 44.08
C ALA A 472 35.59 8.06 43.33
N THR A 473 35.45 9.30 42.86
CA THR A 473 36.51 10.04 42.16
C THR A 473 37.35 10.96 43.06
N ALA A 474 37.04 11.03 44.36
CA ALA A 474 37.76 11.89 45.31
C ALA A 474 38.97 11.22 46.00
N GLU A 475 39.21 9.92 45.82
CA GLU A 475 40.30 9.17 46.48
C GLU A 475 41.24 8.51 45.46
N TYR A 476 41.95 9.30 44.64
CA TYR A 476 43.19 8.82 44.01
C TYR A 476 44.15 10.00 43.75
N HIS A 477 44.79 10.46 44.81
CA HIS A 477 46.05 11.21 44.75
C HIS A 477 47.06 10.51 45.67
N PRO A 478 48.12 9.94 45.09
CA PRO A 478 49.48 10.19 45.57
C PRO A 478 50.28 11.02 44.57
#